data_AF-A0A535XUM2-F1
#
_entry.id   AF-A0A535XUM2-F1
#
_cell.length_a   1.000
_cell.length_b   1.000
_cell.length_c   1.000
_cell.angle_alpha   90.00
_cell.angle_beta   90.00
_cell.angle_gamma   90.00
#
_symmetry.space_group_name_H-M   'P 1'
#
loop_
_entity.id
_entity.type
_entity.pdbx_description
1 polymer ?
#
loop_
_entity_poly.entity_id
_entity_poly.type
_entity_poly.pdbx_seq_one_letter_code
_entity_poly.pdbx_strand_id
1 'polypeptide(L)'
;MFSLTQVLVSALSGVVLSLVVLALYGRWAKNTPIGRADVALIAIVVGLSILVWREAGNTASLNEDPIPVVSPNDVLCPVVTYVSLSVLAGFRSTLQRADWPRLRAWLTLLSLVVNIATI
;
A
#
# COMPACT_ATOMS: atom_id res chain seq x y z
N MET A 1 -12.88 16.85 5.36
CA MET A 1 -13.04 15.42 5.75
C MET A 1 -13.44 14.63 4.53
N PHE A 2 -12.84 13.46 4.35
CA PHE A 2 -13.15 12.59 3.22
C PHE A 2 -14.36 11.72 3.52
N SER A 3 -15.16 11.45 2.50
CA SER A 3 -16.26 10.50 2.60
C SER A 3 -15.74 9.07 2.67
N LEU A 4 -16.49 8.17 3.31
CA LEU A 4 -16.19 6.74 3.34
C LEU A 4 -15.98 6.18 1.92
N THR A 5 -16.76 6.65 0.94
CA THR A 5 -16.61 6.25 -0.46
C THR A 5 -15.23 6.59 -1.02
N GLN A 6 -14.70 7.80 -0.77
CA GLN A 6 -13.36 8.20 -1.22
C GLN A 6 -12.27 7.35 -0.55
N VAL A 7 -12.43 7.06 0.74
CA VAL A 7 -11.50 6.19 1.48
C VAL A 7 -11.50 4.77 0.90
N LEU A 8 -12.69 4.21 0.64
CA LEU A 8 -12.84 2.88 0.03
C LEU A 8 -12.25 2.84 -1.38
N VAL A 9 -12.44 3.89 -2.20
CA VAL A 9 -11.83 3.99 -3.53
C VAL A 9 -10.31 4.00 -3.44
N SER A 10 -9.73 4.70 -2.47
CA SER A 10 -8.29 4.74 -2.22
C SER A 10 -7.76 3.34 -1.84
N ALA A 11 -8.43 2.67 -0.91
CA ALA A 11 -8.05 1.32 -0.48
C ALA A 11 -8.14 0.30 -1.63
N LEU A 12 -9.24 0.32 -2.41
CA LEU A 12 -9.44 -0.56 -3.56
C LEU A 12 -8.41 -0.29 -4.67
N SER A 13 -8.08 0.98 -4.93
CA SER A 13 -7.01 1.36 -5.86
C SER A 13 -5.68 0.75 -5.43
N GLY A 14 -5.37 0.80 -4.13
CA GLY A 14 -4.20 0.13 -3.55
C GLY A 14 -4.17 -1.37 -3.79
N VAL A 15 -5.28 -2.07 -3.61
CA VAL A 15 -5.39 -3.52 -3.88
C VAL A 15 -5.14 -3.80 -5.37
N VAL A 16 -5.89 -3.15 -6.25
CA VAL A 16 -5.86 -3.42 -7.70
C VAL A 16 -4.48 -3.10 -8.27
N LEU A 17 -3.91 -1.95 -7.94
CA LEU A 17 -2.60 -1.57 -8.45
C LEU A 17 -1.47 -2.41 -7.85
N SER A 18 -1.62 -2.93 -6.62
CA SER A 18 -0.67 -3.91 -6.06
C SER A 18 -0.63 -5.19 -6.88
N LEU A 19 -1.78 -5.68 -7.35
CA LEU A 19 -1.84 -6.84 -8.24
C LEU A 19 -1.11 -6.58 -9.56
N VAL A 20 -1.24 -5.37 -10.11
CA VAL A 20 -0.51 -4.95 -11.31
C VAL A 20 1.00 -4.94 -11.05
N VAL A 21 1.45 -4.31 -9.96
CA VAL A 21 2.87 -4.27 -9.57
C VAL A 21 3.42 -5.69 -9.41
N LEU A 22 2.72 -6.58 -8.71
CA LEU A 22 3.14 -7.97 -8.49
C LEU A 22 3.22 -8.75 -9.82
N ALA A 23 2.26 -8.57 -10.72
CA ALA A 23 2.25 -9.22 -12.03
C ALA A 23 3.41 -8.73 -12.91
N LEU A 24 3.66 -7.42 -12.96
CA LEU A 24 4.77 -6.83 -13.72
C LEU A 24 6.12 -7.20 -13.13
N TYR A 25 6.25 -7.18 -11.81
CA TYR A 25 7.46 -7.57 -11.10
C TYR A 25 7.83 -9.02 -11.40
N GLY A 26 6.85 -9.94 -11.39
CA GLY A 26 7.07 -11.34 -11.75
C GLY A 26 7.59 -11.53 -13.18
N ARG A 27 7.17 -10.70 -14.13
CA ARG A 27 7.64 -10.74 -15.53
C ARG A 27 9.06 -10.24 -15.70
N TRP A 28 9.43 -9.15 -15.01
CA TRP A 28 10.75 -8.54 -15.14
C TRP A 28 11.79 -9.22 -14.25
N ALA A 29 11.49 -9.49 -12.98
CA ALA A 29 12.49 -9.90 -12.00
C ALA A 29 13.08 -11.30 -12.24
N LYS A 30 12.54 -12.10 -13.19
CA LYS A 30 12.98 -13.47 -13.54
C LYS A 30 13.13 -14.44 -12.36
N ASN A 31 12.54 -14.12 -11.21
CA ASN A 31 12.60 -14.92 -9.99
C ASN A 31 11.42 -15.90 -9.91
N THR A 32 11.54 -16.90 -9.03
CA THR A 32 10.47 -17.87 -8.75
C THR A 32 9.14 -17.16 -8.49
N PRO A 33 8.04 -17.49 -9.20
CA PRO A 33 6.78 -16.78 -9.05
C PRO A 33 6.28 -16.84 -7.60
N ILE A 34 5.70 -15.74 -7.13
CA ILE A 34 5.01 -15.69 -5.84
C ILE A 34 3.71 -16.50 -5.97
N GLY A 35 3.39 -17.32 -4.97
CA GLY A 35 2.15 -18.10 -4.97
C GLY A 35 0.92 -17.19 -5.05
N ARG A 36 -0.14 -17.64 -5.73
CA ARG A 36 -1.37 -16.83 -5.91
C ARG A 36 -2.00 -16.38 -4.59
N ALA A 37 -1.95 -17.24 -3.57
CA ALA A 37 -2.45 -16.92 -2.23
C ALA A 37 -1.65 -15.77 -1.60
N ASP A 38 -0.32 -15.79 -1.73
CA ASP A 38 0.55 -14.73 -1.23
C ASP A 38 0.37 -13.43 -2.02
N VAL A 39 0.17 -13.50 -3.34
CA VAL A 39 -0.16 -12.33 -4.18
C VAL A 39 -1.44 -11.66 -3.69
N ALA A 40 -2.51 -12.44 -3.48
CA ALA A 40 -3.77 -11.92 -2.96
C ALA A 40 -3.60 -11.33 -1.55
N LEU A 41 -2.88 -12.03 -0.67
CA LEU A 41 -2.64 -11.59 0.69
C LEU A 41 -1.86 -10.28 0.75
N ILE A 42 -0.79 -10.13 -0.05
CA ILE A 42 -0.02 -8.89 -0.15
C ILE A 42 -0.92 -7.74 -0.61
N ALA A 43 -1.70 -7.93 -1.68
CA ALA A 43 -2.58 -6.89 -2.21
C ALA A 43 -3.64 -6.45 -1.19
N ILE A 44 -4.24 -7.41 -0.47
CA ILE A 44 -5.19 -7.14 0.62
C ILE A 44 -4.51 -6.36 1.74
N VAL A 45 -3.31 -6.75 2.17
CA VAL A 45 -2.56 -6.05 3.22
C VAL A 45 -2.24 -4.61 2.83
N VAL A 46 -1.88 -4.35 1.57
CA VAL A 46 -1.70 -2.97 1.08
C VAL A 46 -3.01 -2.20 1.18
N GLY A 47 -4.11 -2.73 0.65
CA GLY A 47 -5.42 -2.08 0.72
C GLY A 47 -5.89 -1.79 2.15
N LEU A 48 -5.74 -2.76 3.05
CA LEU A 48 -6.07 -2.60 4.47
C LEU A 48 -5.19 -1.56 5.16
N SER A 49 -3.89 -1.51 4.85
CA SER A 49 -3.00 -0.50 5.43
C SER A 49 -3.43 0.93 5.05
N ILE A 50 -3.86 1.12 3.80
CA ILE A 50 -4.38 2.40 3.30
C ILE A 50 -5.72 2.72 3.98
N LEU A 51 -6.64 1.76 4.03
CA LEU A 51 -7.94 1.92 4.69
C LEU A 51 -7.78 2.35 6.15
N VAL A 52 -6.95 1.61 6.92
CA VAL A 52 -6.73 1.87 8.34
C VAL A 52 -6.11 3.24 8.56
N TRP A 53 -5.07 3.61 7.80
CA TRP A 53 -4.46 4.93 7.94
C TRP A 53 -5.45 6.04 7.59
N ARG A 54 -6.23 5.87 6.51
CA ARG A 54 -7.18 6.87 6.05
C ARG A 54 -8.31 7.09 7.01
N GLU A 55 -8.90 6.03 7.56
CA GLU A 55 -9.93 6.17 8.59
C GLU A 55 -9.37 6.79 9.88
N ALA A 56 -8.17 6.38 10.30
CA ALA A 56 -7.54 6.93 11.51
C ALA A 56 -7.14 8.41 11.36
N GLY A 57 -6.64 8.79 10.18
CA GLY A 57 -6.18 10.13 9.85
C GLY A 57 -7.28 11.08 9.39
N ASN A 58 -8.51 10.60 9.14
CA ASN A 58 -9.63 11.43 8.68
C ASN A 58 -10.23 12.24 9.83
N THR A 59 -9.47 13.19 10.35
CA THR A 59 -9.89 14.15 11.37
C THR A 59 -9.76 15.56 10.83
N ALA A 60 -10.48 16.53 11.39
CA ALA A 60 -10.42 17.91 10.91
C ALA A 60 -8.99 18.48 10.99
N SER A 61 -8.31 18.30 12.12
CA SER A 61 -6.96 18.85 12.36
C SER A 61 -5.87 18.29 11.45
N LEU A 62 -6.03 17.07 10.91
CA LEU A 62 -5.06 16.43 10.02
C LEU A 62 -5.37 16.64 8.53
N ASN A 63 -6.52 17.21 8.21
CA ASN A 63 -6.93 17.53 6.84
C ASN A 63 -6.85 19.04 6.54
N GLU A 64 -6.60 19.87 7.56
CA GLU A 64 -6.36 21.31 7.41
C GLU A 64 -4.89 21.56 7.01
N ASP A 65 -4.53 21.09 5.81
CA ASP A 65 -3.15 21.12 5.37
C ASP A 65 -2.73 22.47 4.77
N PRO A 66 -1.56 23.01 5.16
CA PRO A 66 -1.05 24.26 4.62
C PRO A 66 -0.49 24.13 3.20
N ILE A 67 -0.25 22.89 2.72
CA ILE A 67 0.30 22.61 1.39
C ILE A 67 -0.79 21.91 0.56
N PRO A 68 -1.47 22.62 -0.34
CA PRO A 68 -2.44 22.00 -1.22
C PRO A 68 -1.75 20.95 -2.10
N VAL A 69 -2.39 19.80 -2.29
CA VAL A 69 -1.96 18.63 -3.10
C VAL A 69 -1.04 17.62 -2.40
N VAL A 70 -0.25 17.99 -1.38
CA VAL A 70 0.66 17.05 -0.71
C VAL A 70 0.53 17.18 0.80
N SER A 71 -0.53 16.60 1.36
CA SER A 71 -0.72 16.56 2.81
C SER A 71 0.39 15.75 3.49
N PRO A 72 0.95 16.22 4.62
CA PRO A 72 1.76 15.39 5.50
C PRO A 72 1.08 14.06 5.86
N ASN A 73 -0.25 14.04 6.00
CA ASN A 73 -1.02 12.83 6.27
C ASN A 73 -0.94 11.84 5.10
N ASP A 74 -1.03 12.31 3.87
CA ASP A 74 -0.93 11.47 2.66
C ASP A 74 0.47 10.88 2.49
N VAL A 75 1.50 11.71 2.75
CA VAL A 75 2.91 11.34 2.60
C VAL A 75 3.35 10.32 3.65
N LEU A 76 2.72 10.30 4.83
CA LEU A 76 3.03 9.35 5.90
C LEU A 76 2.29 8.02 5.79
N CYS A 77 1.16 7.94 5.06
CA CYS A 77 0.42 6.70 4.86
C CYS A 77 1.28 5.48 4.44
N PRO A 78 2.29 5.62 3.54
CA PRO A 78 3.11 4.50 3.10
C PRO A 78 3.95 3.86 4.21
N VAL A 79 4.19 4.57 5.32
CA VAL A 79 4.92 4.01 6.48
C VAL A 79 4.15 2.82 7.04
N VAL A 80 2.82 2.94 7.18
CA VAL A 80 1.99 1.82 7.65
C VAL A 80 2.03 0.67 6.65
N THR A 81 1.93 0.96 5.34
CA THR A 81 2.08 -0.08 4.31
C THR A 81 3.42 -0.81 4.42
N TYR A 82 4.52 -0.07 4.57
CA TYR A 82 5.86 -0.64 4.71
C TYR A 82 5.96 -1.54 5.95
N VAL A 83 5.47 -1.07 7.10
CA VAL A 83 5.48 -1.83 8.36
C VAL A 83 4.59 -3.08 8.24
N SER A 84 3.37 -2.96 7.74
CA SER A 84 2.44 -4.08 7.58
C SER A 84 3.02 -5.17 6.66
N LEU A 85 3.66 -4.78 5.55
CA LEU A 85 4.34 -5.73 4.67
C LEU A 85 5.56 -6.37 5.35
N SER A 86 6.30 -5.62 6.16
CA SER A 86 7.42 -6.16 6.95
C SER A 86 6.96 -7.24 7.93
N VAL A 87 5.87 -6.95 8.65
CA VAL A 87 5.24 -7.88 9.58
C VAL A 87 4.75 -9.12 8.84
N LEU A 88 4.05 -8.95 7.71
CA LEU A 88 3.57 -10.05 6.88
C LEU A 88 4.71 -11.01 6.49
N ALA A 89 5.83 -10.50 6.00
CA ALA A 89 6.97 -11.32 5.60
C ALA A 89 7.70 -11.96 6.79
N GLY A 90 7.67 -11.35 7.97
CA GLY A 90 8.15 -11.95 9.21
C GLY A 90 7.41 -13.26 9.55
N PHE A 91 6.12 -13.33 9.25
CA PHE A 91 5.28 -14.51 9.53
C PHE A 91 5.10 -15.47 8.34
N ARG A 92 5.40 -15.04 7.11
CA ARG A 92 5.27 -15.87 5.90
C ARG A 92 6.62 -16.28 5.35
N SER A 93 7.02 -17.53 5.60
CA SER A 93 8.26 -18.11 5.07
C SER A 93 8.35 -18.03 3.53
N THR A 94 7.23 -18.14 2.82
CA THR A 94 7.17 -18.00 1.36
C THR A 94 7.55 -16.60 0.85
N LEU A 95 7.51 -15.59 1.73
CA LEU A 95 7.90 -14.20 1.44
C LEU A 95 9.31 -13.85 1.94
N GLN A 96 9.98 -14.76 2.65
CA GLN A 96 11.37 -14.57 3.11
C GLN A 96 12.35 -14.82 1.97
N ARG A 97 12.35 -13.89 1.01
CA ARG A 97 13.07 -14.00 -0.26
C ARG A 97 14.08 -12.87 -0.39
N ALA A 98 15.16 -13.13 -1.11
CA ALA A 98 16.20 -12.12 -1.35
C ALA A 98 15.68 -10.85 -2.04
N ASP A 99 14.62 -10.98 -2.85
CA ASP A 99 14.02 -9.88 -3.59
C ASP A 99 12.86 -9.17 -2.86
N TRP A 100 12.47 -9.66 -1.68
CA TRP A 100 11.40 -9.08 -0.87
C TRP A 100 11.61 -7.59 -0.54
N PRO A 101 12.81 -7.12 -0.12
CA PRO A 101 13.01 -5.71 0.19
C PRO A 101 12.68 -4.78 -0.99
N ARG A 102 13.02 -5.21 -2.22
CA ARG A 102 12.75 -4.45 -3.45
C ARG A 102 11.26 -4.43 -3.77
N LEU A 103 10.59 -5.57 -3.65
CA LEU A 103 9.15 -5.64 -3.89
C LEU A 103 8.35 -4.81 -2.86
N ARG A 104 8.71 -4.90 -1.59
CA ARG A 104 8.14 -4.08 -0.51
C ARG A 104 8.32 -2.59 -0.80
N ALA A 105 9.49 -2.18 -1.28
CA ALA A 105 9.74 -0.78 -1.67
C ALA A 105 8.81 -0.33 -2.80
N TRP A 106 8.61 -1.14 -3.86
CA TRP A 106 7.67 -0.83 -4.93
C TRP A 106 6.23 -0.67 -4.45
N LEU A 107 5.76 -1.57 -3.57
CA LEU A 107 4.41 -1.49 -3.01
C LEU A 107 4.25 -0.30 -2.04
N THR A 108 5.32 0.10 -1.37
CA THR A 108 5.33 1.31 -0.54
C THR A 108 5.23 2.57 -1.39
N LEU A 109 5.99 2.65 -2.49
CA LEU A 109 5.89 3.75 -3.46
C LEU A 109 4.52 3.80 -4.12
N LEU A 110 3.94 2.64 -4.44
CA LEU A 110 2.56 2.56 -4.94
C LEU A 110 1.58 3.17 -3.93
N SER A 111 1.68 2.79 -2.65
CA SER A 111 0.83 3.34 -1.60
C SER A 111 0.94 4.86 -1.52
N LEU A 112 2.14 5.42 -1.65
CA LEU A 112 2.33 6.88 -1.69
C LEU A 112 1.55 7.53 -2.83
N VAL A 113 1.70 6.99 -4.04
CA VAL A 113 1.03 7.53 -5.23
C VAL A 113 -0.49 7.43 -5.11
N VAL A 114 -1.01 6.29 -4.65
CA VAL A 114 -2.46 6.11 -4.44
C VAL A 114 -2.97 7.16 -3.47
N ASN A 115 -2.32 7.31 -2.32
CA ASN A 115 -2.78 8.21 -1.28
C ASN A 115 -2.79 9.68 -1.71
N ILE A 116 -1.80 10.12 -2.47
CA ILE A 116 -1.77 11.50 -3.00
C ILE A 116 -2.80 11.70 -4.13
N ALA A 117 -3.08 10.67 -4.94
CA ALA A 117 -3.89 10.82 -6.14
C ALA A 117 -5.41 10.68 -5.92
N THR A 118 -5.85 9.99 -4.87
CA THR A 118 -7.27 9.63 -4.67
C THR A 118 -8.00 10.44 -3.61
N ILE A 119 -7.31 11.35 -2.93
CA ILE A 119 -7.79 12.07 -1.75
C ILE A 119 -7.68 13.58 -1.98
#